data_AF-A0A6J6QHX9-F1
#
_entry.id   AF-A0A6J6QHX9-F1
#
_cell.length_a   1.000
_cell.length_b   1.000
_cell.length_c   1.000
_cell.angle_alpha   90.00
_cell.angle_beta   90.00
_cell.angle_gamma   90.00
#
_symmetry.space_group_name_H-M   'P 1'
#
loop_
_entity.id
_entity.type
_entity.pdbx_description
1 polymer ?
#
loop_
_entity_poly.entity_id
_entity_poly.type
_entity_poly.pdbx_seq_one_letter_code
_entity_poly.pdbx_strand_id
1 'polypeptide(L)'
;MMLYPVWLVTQDLTKSRIKAVLIGALLMATWDLYLDPQMVNEGYWTWFSSGIATTEIPISNFFGWFASAALLFALVGFSKQPAARDVSNLVPYASLMWVWLGNFLVNVVPVSPFFNQPAVAWSGLIGMGIVLLPWVWVKWQRR
;
A
#
# COMPACT_ATOMS: atom_id res chain seq x y z
N MET A 1 -8.62 -1.73 -6.42
CA MET A 1 -7.87 -2.70 -7.24
C MET A 1 -6.64 -3.32 -6.54
N MET A 2 -6.15 -2.77 -5.43
CA MET A 2 -4.92 -3.24 -4.75
C MET A 2 -5.09 -4.42 -3.79
N LEU A 3 -6.31 -4.68 -3.30
CA LEU A 3 -6.56 -5.74 -2.32
C LEU A 3 -6.08 -7.13 -2.80
N TYR A 4 -6.32 -7.47 -4.06
CA TYR A 4 -5.95 -8.78 -4.60
C TYR A 4 -4.43 -8.95 -4.77
N PRO A 5 -3.69 -8.04 -5.44
CA PRO A 5 -2.23 -8.08 -5.44
C PRO A 5 -1.60 -8.16 -4.05
N VAL A 6 -2.08 -7.34 -3.10
CA VAL A 6 -1.57 -7.34 -1.73
C VAL A 6 -1.84 -8.69 -1.04
N TRP A 7 -3.02 -9.27 -1.25
CA TRP A 7 -3.33 -10.58 -0.72
C TRP A 7 -2.36 -11.65 -1.23
N LEU A 8 -2.04 -11.66 -2.53
CA LEU A 8 -1.06 -12.61 -3.09
C LEU A 8 0.32 -12.46 -2.46
N VAL A 9 0.81 -11.22 -2.29
CA VAL A 9 2.08 -10.94 -1.61
C VAL A 9 2.09 -11.51 -0.19
N THR A 10 1.01 -11.34 0.56
CA THR A 10 0.93 -11.84 1.94
C THR A 10 0.95 -13.38 1.99
N GLN A 11 0.29 -14.05 1.04
CA GLN A 11 0.28 -15.51 0.92
C GLN A 11 1.65 -16.09 0.55
N ASP A 12 2.49 -15.33 -0.17
CA ASP A 12 3.87 -15.71 -0.47
C ASP A 12 4.79 -15.60 0.75
N LEU A 13 4.58 -14.55 1.56
CA LEU A 13 5.38 -14.21 2.74
C LEU A 13 5.11 -15.11 3.94
N THR A 14 3.86 -15.53 4.16
CA THR A 14 3.49 -16.28 5.37
C THR A 14 2.36 -17.27 5.15
N LYS A 15 2.39 -18.36 5.94
CA LYS A 15 1.29 -19.35 6.01
C LYS A 15 0.28 -19.02 7.13
N SER A 16 0.63 -18.13 8.06
CA SER A 16 -0.27 -17.72 9.14
C SER A 16 -1.30 -16.73 8.61
N ARG A 17 -2.59 -17.06 8.72
CA ARG A 17 -3.69 -16.19 8.29
C ARG A 17 -3.67 -14.85 9.01
N ILE A 18 -3.43 -14.86 10.32
CA ILE A 18 -3.37 -13.62 11.13
C ILE A 18 -2.21 -12.74 10.64
N LYS A 19 -1.02 -13.30 10.44
CA LYS A 19 0.11 -12.53 9.90
C LYS A 19 -0.19 -11.99 8.50
N ALA A 20 -0.83 -12.78 7.64
CA ALA A 20 -1.22 -12.33 6.30
C ALA A 20 -2.18 -11.14 6.35
N VAL A 21 -3.17 -11.18 7.25
CA VAL A 21 -4.09 -10.05 7.50
C VAL A 21 -3.34 -8.81 7.94
N LEU A 22 -2.48 -8.92 8.95
CA LEU A 22 -1.74 -7.77 9.50
C LEU A 22 -0.75 -7.17 8.49
N ILE A 23 -0.02 -8.03 7.77
CA ILE A 23 0.92 -7.59 6.72
C ILE A 23 0.16 -6.93 5.56
N GLY A 24 -0.97 -7.51 5.15
CA GLY A 24 -1.79 -6.96 4.06
C GLY A 24 -2.39 -5.62 4.45
N ALA A 25 -2.90 -5.51 5.67
CA ALA A 25 -3.43 -4.27 6.23
C ALA A 25 -2.34 -3.19 6.30
N LEU A 26 -1.14 -3.55 6.75
CA LEU A 26 0.00 -2.63 6.79
C LEU A 26 0.35 -2.14 5.38
N LEU A 27 0.50 -3.05 4.40
CA LEU A 27 0.84 -2.68 3.03
C LEU A 27 -0.24 -1.83 2.35
N MET A 28 -1.52 -2.08 2.66
CA MET A 28 -2.61 -1.23 2.19
C MET A 28 -2.56 0.15 2.83
N ALA A 29 -2.41 0.25 4.15
CA ALA A 29 -2.38 1.53 4.86
C ALA A 29 -1.12 2.36 4.53
N THR A 30 0.02 1.74 4.25
CA THR A 30 1.23 2.48 3.84
C THR A 30 1.18 2.97 2.41
N TRP A 31 0.24 2.51 1.59
CA TRP A 31 -0.02 3.12 0.28
C TRP A 31 -0.60 4.54 0.42
N ASP A 32 -1.30 4.84 1.50
CA ASP A 32 -1.86 6.17 1.78
C ASP A 32 -0.77 7.23 1.97
N LEU A 33 0.46 6.83 2.26
CA LEU A 33 1.63 7.73 2.27
C LEU A 33 1.87 8.37 0.90
N TYR A 34 1.39 7.77 -0.18
CA TYR A 34 1.33 8.36 -1.52
C TYR A 34 -0.03 8.97 -1.82
N LEU A 35 -1.11 8.20 -1.58
CA LEU A 35 -2.45 8.54 -2.04
C LEU A 35 -3.00 9.78 -1.32
N ASP A 36 -2.84 9.87 0.00
CA ASP A 36 -3.47 10.95 0.76
C ASP A 36 -2.86 12.32 0.45
N PRO A 37 -1.52 12.49 0.39
CA PRO A 37 -0.92 13.75 -0.06
C PRO A 37 -1.36 14.13 -1.48
N GLN A 38 -1.53 13.14 -2.37
CA GLN A 38 -2.06 13.38 -3.71
C GLN A 38 -3.50 13.90 -3.66
N MET A 39 -4.38 13.28 -2.90
CA MET A 39 -5.79 13.71 -2.77
C MET A 39 -5.93 15.10 -2.16
N VAL A 40 -5.05 15.46 -1.22
CA VAL A 40 -5.01 16.80 -0.62
C VAL A 40 -4.47 17.83 -1.61
N ASN A 41 -3.37 17.54 -2.30
CA ASN A 41 -2.76 18.48 -3.25
C ASN A 41 -3.62 18.72 -4.50
N GLU A 42 -4.37 17.71 -4.93
CA GLU A 42 -5.34 17.85 -6.03
C GLU A 42 -6.66 18.50 -5.56
N GLY A 43 -6.79 18.83 -4.28
CA GLY A 43 -7.95 19.53 -3.74
C GLY A 43 -9.19 18.66 -3.57
N TYR A 44 -9.06 17.33 -3.68
CA TYR A 44 -10.18 16.42 -3.41
C TYR A 44 -10.49 16.34 -1.92
N TRP A 45 -9.46 16.37 -1.07
CA TRP A 45 -9.60 16.27 0.39
C TRP A 45 -9.06 17.52 1.08
N THR A 46 -9.68 17.89 2.19
CA THR A 46 -9.21 19.00 3.04
C THR A 46 -9.29 18.57 4.49
N TRP A 47 -8.17 18.71 5.19
CA TRP A 47 -8.08 18.46 6.63
C TRP A 47 -8.02 19.77 7.40
N PHE A 48 -8.43 19.73 8.67
CA PHE A 48 -8.44 20.91 9.54
C PHE A 48 -7.70 20.61 10.84
N SER A 49 -6.88 21.55 11.29
CA SER A 49 -6.24 21.55 12.60
C SER A 49 -6.58 22.85 13.31
N SER A 50 -7.22 22.77 14.48
CA SER A 50 -7.72 23.94 15.23
C SER A 50 -8.57 24.91 14.40
N GLY A 51 -9.36 24.38 13.46
CA GLY A 51 -10.23 25.16 12.56
C GLY A 51 -9.53 25.75 11.33
N ILE A 52 -8.22 25.51 11.15
CA ILE A 52 -7.44 26.00 10.02
C ILE A 52 -7.18 24.85 9.04
N ALA A 53 -7.39 25.09 7.75
CA ALA A 53 -7.09 24.11 6.71
C ALA A 53 -5.59 23.75 6.71
N THR A 54 -5.28 22.46 6.66
CA THR A 54 -3.91 21.94 6.70
C THR A 54 -3.70 20.88 5.62
N THR A 55 -2.46 20.78 5.16
CA THR A 55 -1.99 19.69 4.30
C THR A 55 -1.52 18.47 5.10
N GLU A 56 -1.47 18.58 6.43
CA GLU A 56 -1.09 17.49 7.31
C GLU A 56 -2.23 16.49 7.47
N ILE A 57 -1.95 15.23 7.17
CA ILE A 57 -2.91 14.14 7.31
C ILE A 57 -2.83 13.60 8.75
N PRO A 58 -3.96 13.53 9.49
CA PRO A 58 -3.96 13.00 10.84
C PRO A 58 -3.50 11.54 10.91
N ILE A 59 -2.67 11.21 11.89
CA ILE A 59 -2.20 9.82 12.07
C ILE A 59 -3.36 8.83 12.32
N SER A 60 -4.47 9.32 12.88
CA SER A 60 -5.70 8.54 13.05
C SER A 60 -6.28 8.04 11.72
N ASN A 61 -6.05 8.75 10.62
CA ASN A 61 -6.47 8.31 9.28
C ASN A 61 -5.77 7.00 8.88
N PHE A 62 -4.45 6.94 9.07
CA PHE A 62 -3.67 5.73 8.81
C PHE A 62 -4.13 4.55 9.68
N PHE A 63 -4.42 4.79 10.96
CA PHE A 63 -4.97 3.74 11.83
C PHE A 63 -6.35 3.28 11.38
N GLY A 64 -7.20 4.20 10.91
CA GLY A 64 -8.52 3.90 10.36
C GLY A 64 -8.42 3.01 9.12
N TRP A 65 -7.53 3.34 8.19
CA TRP A 65 -7.29 2.54 6.99
C TRP A 65 -6.65 1.20 7.30
N PHE A 66 -5.71 1.14 8.25
CA PHE A 66 -5.16 -0.13 8.75
C PHE A 66 -6.25 -1.03 9.33
N ALA A 67 -7.10 -0.52 10.22
CA ALA A 67 -8.18 -1.29 10.82
C ALA A 67 -9.20 -1.77 9.77
N SER A 68 -9.57 -0.89 8.83
CA SER A 68 -10.49 -1.20 7.74
C SER A 68 -9.92 -2.28 6.81
N ALA A 69 -8.66 -2.14 6.42
CA ALA A 69 -7.98 -3.13 5.60
C ALA A 69 -7.81 -4.47 6.34
N ALA A 70 -7.47 -4.45 7.63
CA ALA A 70 -7.38 -5.65 8.45
C ALA A 70 -8.72 -6.39 8.53
N LEU A 71 -9.82 -5.67 8.69
CA LEU A 71 -11.16 -6.25 8.65
C LEU A 71 -11.43 -6.89 7.28
N LEU A 72 -11.17 -6.19 6.18
CA LEU A 72 -11.37 -6.73 4.83
C LEU A 72 -10.51 -7.98 4.56
N PHE A 73 -9.23 -7.95 4.94
CA PHE A 73 -8.36 -9.12 4.78
C PHE A 73 -8.76 -10.27 5.69
N ALA A 74 -9.26 -10.00 6.91
CA ALA A 74 -9.79 -11.04 7.77
C ALA A 74 -11.02 -11.70 7.12
N LEU A 75 -11.96 -10.89 6.64
CA LEU A 75 -13.14 -11.39 5.91
C LEU A 75 -12.72 -12.26 4.72
N VAL A 76 -11.76 -11.82 3.90
CA VAL A 76 -11.27 -12.59 2.74
C VAL A 76 -10.52 -13.85 3.18
N GLY A 77 -9.60 -13.74 4.15
CA GLY A 77 -8.69 -14.79 4.57
C GLY A 77 -9.36 -15.91 5.38
N PHE A 78 -10.49 -15.63 6.03
CA PHE A 78 -11.26 -16.59 6.80
C PHE A 78 -12.51 -17.11 6.08
N SER A 79 -13.03 -16.39 5.07
CA SER A 79 -14.19 -16.87 4.28
C SER A 79 -13.83 -17.84 3.16
N LYS A 80 -12.61 -17.76 2.60
CA LYS A 80 -12.24 -18.56 1.41
C LYS A 80 -11.35 -19.75 1.77
N GLN A 81 -11.70 -20.92 1.24
CA GLN A 81 -10.73 -22.02 1.15
C GLN A 81 -9.71 -21.72 0.04
N PRO A 82 -8.42 -22.08 0.22
CA PRO A 82 -7.44 -21.93 -0.85
C PRO A 82 -7.81 -22.81 -2.05
N ALA A 83 -8.24 -22.19 -3.14
CA ALA A 83 -8.38 -22.90 -4.42
C ALA A 83 -7.02 -22.96 -5.11
N ALA A 84 -6.69 -24.12 -5.70
CA ALA A 84 -5.57 -24.22 -6.62
C ALA A 84 -5.81 -23.27 -7.81
N ARG A 85 -4.75 -22.60 -8.28
CA ARG A 85 -4.82 -21.66 -9.39
C ARG A 85 -3.77 -22.03 -10.42
N ASP A 86 -4.20 -22.17 -11.66
CA ASP A 86 -3.33 -22.38 -12.84
C ASP A 86 -2.97 -21.06 -13.56
N VAL A 87 -3.39 -19.91 -13.02
CA VAL A 87 -3.15 -18.60 -13.64
C VAL A 87 -1.93 -17.93 -13.03
N SER A 88 -1.08 -17.36 -13.89
CA SER A 88 0.10 -16.62 -13.47
C SER A 88 -0.25 -15.37 -12.65
N ASN A 89 0.50 -15.16 -11.56
CA ASN A 89 0.40 -13.96 -10.73
C ASN A 89 1.26 -12.78 -11.25
N LEU A 90 1.83 -12.88 -12.46
CA LEU A 90 2.72 -11.84 -12.99
C LEU A 90 2.05 -10.47 -13.09
N VAL A 91 0.82 -10.42 -13.63
CA VAL A 91 0.07 -9.17 -13.80
C VAL A 91 -0.19 -8.47 -12.45
N PRO A 92 -0.80 -9.12 -11.43
CA PRO A 92 -1.05 -8.45 -10.16
C PRO A 92 0.25 -8.00 -9.46
N TYR A 93 1.32 -8.80 -9.55
CA TYR A 93 2.63 -8.38 -9.01
C TYR A 93 3.18 -7.15 -9.74
N ALA A 94 3.12 -7.13 -11.08
CA ALA A 94 3.56 -6.00 -11.87
C ALA A 94 2.74 -4.74 -11.57
N SER A 95 1.42 -4.86 -11.43
CA SER A 95 0.56 -3.73 -11.03
C SER A 95 0.92 -3.16 -9.67
N LEU A 96 1.20 -4.00 -8.67
CA LEU A 96 1.61 -3.56 -7.34
C LEU A 96 2.98 -2.87 -7.37
N MET A 97 3.95 -3.44 -8.08
CA MET A 97 5.27 -2.83 -8.26
C MET A 97 5.21 -1.51 -9.03
N TRP A 98 4.33 -1.43 -10.03
CA TRP A 98 4.05 -0.20 -10.77
C TRP A 98 3.49 0.88 -9.86
N VAL A 99 2.51 0.55 -9.00
CA VAL A 99 1.97 1.53 -8.04
C VAL A 99 3.05 1.99 -7.07
N TRP A 100 3.85 1.08 -6.52
CA TRP A 100 4.89 1.44 -5.56
C TRP A 100 6.00 2.28 -6.17
N LEU A 101 6.68 1.77 -7.20
CA LEU A 101 7.83 2.43 -7.81
C LEU A 101 7.42 3.59 -8.72
N GLY A 102 6.27 3.50 -9.39
CA GLY A 102 5.73 4.58 -10.20
C GLY A 102 5.42 5.81 -9.35
N ASN A 103 4.77 5.63 -8.18
CA ASN A 103 4.55 6.75 -7.26
C ASN A 103 5.86 7.33 -6.72
N PHE A 104 6.85 6.49 -6.38
CA PHE A 104 8.18 6.99 -6.00
C PHE A 104 8.80 7.86 -7.10
N LEU A 105 8.87 7.35 -8.34
CA LEU A 105 9.45 8.05 -9.48
C LEU A 105 8.74 9.36 -9.77
N VAL A 106 7.42 9.35 -9.77
CA VAL A 106 6.62 10.54 -10.03
C VAL A 106 6.81 11.59 -8.93
N ASN A 107 6.90 11.21 -7.66
CA ASN A 107 7.04 12.19 -6.57
C ASN A 107 8.48 12.71 -6.37
N VAL A 108 9.51 11.95 -6.78
CA VAL A 108 10.92 12.36 -6.66
C VAL A 108 11.37 13.25 -7.82
N VAL A 109 10.72 13.16 -8.99
CA VAL A 109 11.07 13.94 -10.17
C VAL A 109 10.40 15.33 -10.08
N PRO A 110 11.16 16.44 -10.21
CA PRO A 110 10.62 17.79 -10.10
C PRO A 110 9.98 18.24 -11.43
N VAL A 111 8.77 17.76 -11.72
CA VAL A 111 7.94 18.19 -12.85
C VAL A 111 6.78 19.04 -12.32
N SER A 112 6.92 20.36 -12.45
CA SER A 112 5.86 21.33 -12.13
C SER A 112 4.64 21.15 -13.05
N PRO A 113 3.39 21.29 -12.56
CA PRO A 113 3.00 21.66 -11.20
C PRO A 113 2.70 20.47 -10.26
N PHE A 114 2.67 19.23 -10.76
CA PHE A 114 2.11 18.09 -10.03
C PHE A 114 3.15 17.31 -9.20
N PHE A 115 4.42 17.39 -9.58
CA PHE A 115 5.46 16.45 -9.15
C PHE A 115 6.66 17.21 -8.59
N ASN A 116 6.81 17.21 -7.27
CA ASN A 116 8.00 17.70 -6.55
C ASN A 116 7.81 17.46 -5.03
N GLN A 117 7.51 16.21 -4.64
CA GLN A 117 7.16 15.88 -3.26
C GLN A 117 8.15 14.84 -2.70
N PRO A 118 9.41 15.22 -2.43
CA PRO A 118 10.44 14.27 -2.00
C PRO A 118 10.09 13.57 -0.67
N ALA A 119 9.43 14.28 0.25
CA ALA A 119 8.98 13.68 1.51
C ALA A 119 7.97 12.54 1.27
N VAL A 120 7.00 12.75 0.37
CA VAL A 120 6.00 11.76 -0.06
C VAL A 120 6.66 10.60 -0.81
N ALA A 121 7.63 10.91 -1.69
CA ALA A 121 8.41 9.90 -2.42
C ALA A 121 9.05 8.89 -1.45
N TRP A 122 9.83 9.40 -0.49
CA TRP A 122 10.58 8.58 0.45
C TRP A 122 9.71 7.91 1.51
N SER A 123 8.68 8.59 2.04
CA SER A 123 7.80 8.00 3.04
C SER A 123 7.05 6.79 2.47
N GLY A 124 6.45 6.90 1.28
CA GLY A 124 5.78 5.78 0.63
C GLY A 124 6.75 4.68 0.19
N LEU A 125 7.99 5.04 -0.21
CA LEU A 125 8.99 4.06 -0.63
C LEU A 125 9.35 3.16 0.56
N ILE A 126 9.64 3.78 1.70
CA ILE A 126 9.98 3.09 2.94
C ILE A 126 8.76 2.34 3.48
N GLY A 127 7.60 3.01 3.58
CA GLY A 127 6.39 2.45 4.19
C GLY A 127 5.90 1.18 3.50
N MET A 128 5.76 1.19 2.17
CA MET A 128 5.41 -0.03 1.43
C MET A 128 6.60 -0.99 1.33
N GLY A 129 7.83 -0.46 1.25
CA GLY A 129 9.07 -1.24 1.16
C GLY A 129 9.33 -2.18 2.33
N ILE A 130 8.86 -1.83 3.54
CA ILE A 130 8.90 -2.71 4.73
C ILE A 130 8.27 -4.08 4.44
N VAL A 131 7.27 -4.16 3.57
CA VAL A 131 6.62 -5.42 3.17
C VAL A 131 7.15 -5.91 1.82
N LEU A 132 7.29 -5.01 0.85
CA LEU A 132 7.63 -5.39 -0.53
C LEU A 132 9.07 -5.86 -0.70
N LEU A 133 10.04 -5.29 0.02
CA LEU A 133 11.44 -5.74 -0.06
C LEU A 133 11.63 -7.18 0.47
N PRO A 134 11.13 -7.55 1.66
CA PRO A 134 11.15 -8.94 2.10
C PRO A 134 10.44 -9.89 1.13
N TRP A 135 9.33 -9.46 0.53
CA TRP A 135 8.61 -10.30 -0.43
C TRP A 135 9.43 -10.54 -1.71
N VAL A 136 10.01 -9.50 -2.29
CA VAL A 136 10.91 -9.63 -3.46
C VAL A 136 12.07 -10.57 -3.13
N TRP A 137 12.67 -10.42 -1.95
CA TRP A 137 13.74 -11.29 -1.48
C TRP A 137 13.32 -12.76 -1.38
N VAL A 138 12.18 -13.04 -0.75
CA VAL A 138 11.62 -14.41 -0.65
C VAL A 138 11.32 -14.99 -2.02
N LYS A 139 10.80 -14.18 -2.95
CA LYS A 139 10.53 -14.62 -4.33
C LYS A 139 11.82 -14.92 -5.10
N TRP A 140 12.88 -14.14 -4.89
CA TRP A 140 14.18 -14.37 -5.50
C TRP A 140 14.80 -15.69 -5.03
N GLN A 141 14.78 -15.98 -3.73
CA GLN A 141 15.36 -17.20 -3.16
C GLN A 141 14.65 -18.50 -3.59
N ARG A 142 13.41 -18.41 -4.06
CA ARG A 142 12.60 -19.57 -4.50
C ARG A 142 12.67 -19.83 -6.01
N ARG A 143 13.49 -19.07 -6.74
CA ARG A 143 13.82 -19.33 -8.15
C ARG A 143 15.03 -20.25 -8.23
#